data_AF-M1D0A1-F1
#
_entry.id   AF-M1D0A1-F1
#
_cell.length_a   1.000
_cell.length_b   1.000
_cell.length_c   1.000
_cell.angle_alpha   90.00
_cell.angle_beta   90.00
_cell.angle_gamma   90.00
#
_symmetry.space_group_name_H-M   'P 1'
#
loop_
_entity.id
_entity.type
_entity.pdbx_description
1 polymer ?
#
loop_
_entity_poly.entity_id
_entity_poly.type
_entity_poly.pdbx_seq_one_letter_code
_entity_poly.pdbx_strand_id
1 'polypeptide(L)'
;MIRNQPLLWVLSIGFEFMELTFRHMLPNFNECWWDSIILDILICNWFGIWAGMRTVRYFDGKTYEWVGISRQPNIMGKVKRTLGQFTPAHWDKDEWRPLLGPWRFIQVLSLCVIFLTVELNTFFLKFCLWIPPRNPLIVYRLVFWWLIALPTIREYNSYLQDRKPAKKVGAFCWLSVAICIVELLICIKFGHGSFPNPMPKWVVILWSCVGIGLLMSLAAWSLHLHRTMRRKHD
;
A
#
# COMPACT_ATOMS: atom_id res chain seq x y z
N MET A 1 -8.43 -3.03 2.35
CA MET A 1 -7.02 -3.37 2.60
C MET A 1 -6.58 -4.29 1.48
N ILE A 2 -5.34 -4.18 0.99
CA ILE A 2 -4.84 -5.01 -0.12
C ILE A 2 -4.86 -6.48 0.31
N ARG A 3 -5.78 -7.28 -0.22
CA ARG A 3 -5.91 -8.71 0.13
C ARG A 3 -5.07 -9.60 -0.79
N ASN A 4 -3.78 -9.29 -0.86
CA ASN A 4 -2.81 -10.02 -1.68
C ASN A 4 -1.48 -10.14 -0.94
N GLN A 5 -1.18 -11.35 -0.48
CA GLN A 5 -0.01 -11.63 0.36
C GLN A 5 1.32 -11.28 -0.33
N PRO A 6 1.57 -11.66 -1.61
CA PRO A 6 2.75 -11.19 -2.33
C PRO A 6 2.87 -9.66 -2.39
N LEU A 7 1.78 -8.95 -2.66
CA LEU A 7 1.79 -7.49 -2.77
C LEU A 7 2.07 -6.80 -1.42
N LEU A 8 1.49 -7.32 -0.34
CA LEU A 8 1.77 -6.84 1.02
C LEU A 8 3.23 -7.08 1.43
N TRP A 9 3.80 -8.22 1.02
CA TRP A 9 5.19 -8.53 1.30
C TRP A 9 6.15 -7.64 0.50
N VAL A 10 5.79 -7.32 -0.75
CA VAL A 10 6.51 -6.30 -1.56
C VAL A 10 6.45 -4.92 -0.88
N LEU A 11 5.31 -4.53 -0.31
CA LEU A 11 5.21 -3.27 0.44
C LEU A 11 6.06 -3.27 1.70
N SER A 12 6.07 -4.37 2.46
CA SER A 12 6.90 -4.54 3.64
C SER A 12 8.39 -4.43 3.30
N ILE A 13 8.88 -5.23 2.34
CA ILE A 13 10.26 -5.16 1.87
C ILE A 13 10.57 -3.77 1.29
N GLY A 14 9.63 -3.21 0.52
CA GLY A 14 9.77 -1.89 -0.09
C GLY A 14 9.97 -0.80 0.96
N PHE A 15 9.29 -0.87 2.10
CA PHE A 15 9.44 0.09 3.19
C PHE A 15 10.84 0.01 3.82
N GLU A 16 11.37 -1.18 4.09
CA GLU A 16 12.76 -1.35 4.56
C GLU A 16 13.78 -0.76 3.57
N PHE A 17 13.56 -0.92 2.26
CA PHE A 17 14.39 -0.28 1.23
C PHE A 17 14.31 1.25 1.29
N MET A 18 13.14 1.82 1.62
CA MET A 18 12.99 3.26 1.82
C MET A 18 13.75 3.74 3.05
N GLU A 19 13.71 3.01 4.16
CA GLU A 19 14.48 3.33 5.36
C GLU A 19 15.98 3.29 5.08
N LEU A 20 16.46 2.24 4.43
CA LEU A 20 17.85 2.11 4.00
C LEU A 20 18.27 3.26 3.05
N THR A 21 17.37 3.69 2.16
CA THR A 21 17.59 4.82 1.24
C THR A 21 17.72 6.13 2.02
N PHE A 22 16.86 6.37 3.00
CA PHE A 22 16.73 7.65 3.70
C PHE A 22 17.41 7.74 5.07
N ARG A 23 18.12 6.71 5.53
CA ARG A 23 18.88 6.72 6.79
C ARG A 23 19.90 7.86 6.94
N HIS A 24 20.38 8.40 5.82
CA HIS A 24 21.32 9.52 5.81
C HIS A 24 20.63 10.88 6.09
N MET A 25 19.31 10.96 5.89
CA MET A 25 18.48 12.14 6.13
C MET A 25 17.81 12.10 7.50
N LEU A 26 17.34 10.93 7.91
CA LEU A 26 16.59 10.75 9.16
C LEU A 26 17.32 9.78 10.09
N PRO A 27 17.70 10.22 11.31
CA PRO A 27 18.39 9.35 12.27
C PRO A 27 17.50 8.21 12.79
N ASN A 28 16.18 8.36 12.70
CA ASN A 28 15.22 7.32 13.10
C ASN A 28 15.37 6.04 12.26
N PHE A 29 15.84 6.14 11.01
CA PHE A 29 16.00 5.00 10.10
C PHE A 29 17.38 4.34 10.19
N ASN A 30 18.20 4.71 11.18
CA ASN A 30 19.53 4.13 11.36
C ASN A 30 19.49 2.93 12.30
N GLU A 31 18.80 1.89 11.86
CA GLU A 31 18.60 0.65 12.61
C GLU A 31 19.63 -0.42 12.22
N CYS A 32 19.68 -1.51 12.99
CA CYS A 32 20.60 -2.60 12.70
C CYS A 32 20.13 -3.39 11.46
N TRP A 33 21.06 -3.74 10.57
CA TRP A 33 20.73 -4.47 9.33
C TRP A 33 19.98 -5.78 9.59
N TRP A 34 20.24 -6.45 10.72
CA TRP A 34 19.61 -7.72 11.07
C TRP A 34 18.18 -7.51 11.59
N ASP A 35 17.88 -6.35 12.17
CA ASP A 35 16.55 -6.00 12.69
C ASP A 35 15.58 -5.87 11.51
N SER A 36 15.93 -5.02 10.54
CA SER A 36 15.17 -4.81 9.30
C SER A 36 14.93 -6.10 8.51
N ILE A 37 15.90 -7.03 8.46
CA ILE A 37 15.76 -8.28 7.69
C ILE A 37 15.04 -9.37 8.49
N ILE A 38 15.50 -9.66 9.70
CA ILE A 38 15.04 -10.84 10.45
C ILE A 38 13.78 -10.48 11.23
N LEU A 39 13.80 -9.37 11.96
CA LEU A 39 12.71 -9.01 12.84
C LEU A 39 11.56 -8.41 12.02
N ASP A 40 11.82 -7.44 11.16
CA ASP A 40 10.74 -6.75 10.45
C ASP A 40 10.21 -7.54 9.26
N ILE A 41 11.03 -7.87 8.26
CA ILE A 41 10.56 -8.58 7.05
C ILE A 41 10.10 -10.02 7.35
N LEU A 42 10.92 -10.79 8.06
CA LEU A 42 10.71 -12.24 8.20
C LEU A 42 9.80 -12.63 9.36
N ILE A 43 9.78 -11.87 10.46
CA ILE A 43 8.99 -12.21 11.65
C ILE A 43 7.75 -11.34 11.73
N CYS A 44 7.88 -10.06 12.05
CA CYS A 44 6.78 -9.16 12.38
C CYS A 44 5.82 -8.95 11.20
N ASN A 45 6.35 -8.52 10.05
CA ASN A 45 5.53 -8.23 8.89
C ASN A 45 4.97 -9.52 8.27
N TRP A 46 5.79 -10.57 8.15
CA TRP A 46 5.32 -11.85 7.65
C TRP A 46 4.20 -12.44 8.53
N PHE A 47 4.39 -12.44 9.85
CA PHE A 47 3.38 -12.94 10.80
C PHE A 47 2.11 -12.08 10.76
N GLY A 48 2.24 -10.76 10.74
CA GLY A 48 1.10 -9.83 10.64
C GLY A 48 0.30 -10.05 9.35
N ILE A 49 0.98 -10.18 8.21
CA ILE A 49 0.34 -10.50 6.92
C ILE A 49 -0.33 -11.87 6.99
N TRP A 50 0.36 -12.89 7.51
CA TRP A 50 -0.20 -14.24 7.64
C TRP A 50 -1.45 -14.27 8.52
N ALA A 51 -1.40 -13.65 9.70
CA ALA A 51 -2.50 -13.56 10.66
C ALA A 51 -3.68 -12.76 10.09
N GLY A 52 -3.40 -11.63 9.42
CA GLY A 52 -4.41 -10.83 8.73
C GLY A 52 -5.12 -11.61 7.63
N MET A 53 -4.36 -12.31 6.78
CA MET A 53 -4.92 -13.14 5.71
C MET A 53 -5.73 -14.33 6.26
N ARG A 54 -5.29 -14.93 7.38
CA ARG A 54 -6.03 -16.00 8.06
C ARG A 54 -7.35 -15.49 8.64
N THR A 55 -7.34 -14.30 9.24
CA THR A 55 -8.54 -13.64 9.77
C THR A 55 -9.55 -13.36 8.65
N VAL A 56 -9.11 -12.82 7.52
CA VAL A 56 -10.01 -12.58 6.37
C VAL A 56 -10.62 -13.89 5.86
N ARG A 57 -9.82 -14.96 5.71
CA ARG A 57 -10.32 -16.28 5.30
C ARG A 57 -11.33 -16.88 6.29
N TYR A 58 -11.13 -16.65 7.58
CA TYR A 58 -12.06 -17.11 8.62
C TYR A 58 -13.45 -16.47 8.47
N PHE A 59 -13.50 -15.19 8.07
CA PHE A 59 -14.77 -14.47 7.86
C PHE A 59 -15.37 -14.63 6.45
N ASP A 60 -14.57 -14.89 5.42
CA ASP A 60 -15.01 -15.09 4.02
C ASP A 60 -15.91 -16.35 3.86
N GLY A 61 -15.70 -17.38 4.69
CA GLY A 61 -16.46 -18.64 4.63
C GLY A 61 -17.77 -18.68 5.42
N LYS A 62 -18.19 -17.57 6.04
CA LYS A 62 -19.40 -17.52 6.89
C LYS A 62 -20.55 -16.89 6.10
N THR A 63 -21.52 -17.70 5.68
CA THR A 63 -22.80 -17.18 5.20
C THR A 63 -23.62 -16.68 6.39
N TYR A 64 -24.01 -15.41 6.37
CA TYR A 64 -24.83 -14.82 7.42
C TYR A 64 -26.30 -14.87 7.00
N GLU A 65 -27.12 -15.64 7.72
CA GLU A 65 -28.57 -15.53 7.57
C GLU A 65 -29.06 -14.20 8.13
N TRP A 66 -29.72 -13.41 7.29
CA TRP A 66 -30.22 -12.09 7.66
C TRP A 66 -31.57 -12.15 8.38
N VAL A 67 -31.61 -12.78 9.56
CA VAL A 67 -32.79 -12.76 10.45
C VAL A 67 -32.83 -11.51 11.33
N GLY A 68 -34.01 -10.95 11.60
CA GLY A 68 -34.18 -9.73 12.40
C GLY A 68 -33.68 -9.87 13.84
N ILE A 69 -33.11 -8.80 14.42
CA ILE A 69 -32.56 -8.75 15.79
C ILE A 69 -33.60 -9.17 16.86
N SER A 70 -34.88 -8.93 16.59
CA SER A 70 -35.99 -9.31 17.48
C SER A 70 -36.20 -10.82 17.60
N ARG A 71 -35.72 -11.62 16.62
CA ARG A 71 -35.85 -13.08 16.62
C ARG A 71 -34.71 -13.80 17.36
N GLN A 72 -33.69 -13.08 17.84
CA GLN A 72 -32.60 -13.68 18.60
C GLN A 72 -33.01 -13.88 20.08
N PRO A 73 -33.01 -15.14 20.59
CA PRO A 73 -33.51 -15.44 21.94
C PRO A 73 -32.58 -14.95 23.05
N ASN A 74 -31.26 -14.86 22.79
CA ASN A 74 -30.25 -14.54 23.80
C ASN A 74 -29.64 -13.15 23.60
N ILE A 75 -29.30 -12.47 24.70
CA ILE A 75 -28.58 -11.18 24.72
C ILE A 75 -27.22 -11.32 24.02
N MET A 76 -26.48 -12.40 24.28
CA MET A 76 -25.23 -12.73 23.58
C MET A 76 -25.43 -12.87 22.06
N GLY A 77 -26.59 -13.39 21.65
CA GLY A 77 -26.98 -13.50 20.24
C GLY A 77 -27.25 -12.14 19.60
N LYS A 78 -27.86 -11.21 20.34
CA LYS A 78 -28.07 -9.83 19.89
C LYS A 78 -26.75 -9.09 19.71
N VAL A 79 -25.83 -9.16 20.69
CA VAL A 79 -24.49 -8.53 20.59
C VAL A 79 -23.69 -9.10 19.43
N LYS A 80 -23.64 -10.42 19.28
CA LYS A 80 -22.97 -11.08 18.16
C LYS A 80 -23.55 -10.64 16.80
N ARG A 81 -24.87 -10.42 16.73
CA ARG A 81 -25.56 -9.94 15.53
C ARG A 81 -25.22 -8.49 15.21
N THR A 82 -25.23 -7.61 16.20
CA THR A 82 -24.84 -6.20 16.05
C THR A 82 -23.41 -6.09 15.54
N LEU A 83 -22.49 -6.89 16.08
CA LEU A 83 -21.11 -6.96 15.59
C LEU A 83 -21.03 -7.51 14.15
N GLY A 84 -21.87 -8.49 13.80
CA GLY A 84 -21.97 -9.04 12.45
C GLY A 84 -22.55 -8.08 11.40
N GLN A 85 -23.24 -7.01 11.79
CA GLN A 85 -23.71 -5.99 10.84
C GLN A 85 -22.56 -5.11 10.32
N PHE A 86 -21.46 -5.03 11.07
CA PHE A 86 -20.25 -4.34 10.63
C PHE A 86 -19.38 -5.19 9.69
N THR A 87 -19.72 -6.48 9.50
CA THR A 87 -19.08 -7.34 8.49
C THR A 87 -19.89 -7.38 7.19
N PRO A 88 -19.24 -7.24 6.02
CA PRO A 88 -19.93 -7.25 4.74
C PRO A 88 -20.54 -8.63 4.43
N ALA A 89 -21.62 -8.64 3.63
CA ALA A 89 -22.33 -9.87 3.25
C ALA A 89 -21.47 -10.84 2.43
N HIS A 90 -20.56 -10.32 1.60
CA HIS A 90 -19.57 -11.08 0.86
C HIS A 90 -18.22 -10.35 0.93
N TRP A 91 -17.14 -11.11 1.01
CA TRP A 91 -15.79 -10.56 0.92
C TRP A 91 -15.28 -10.67 -0.51
N ASP A 92 -15.44 -9.61 -1.32
CA ASP A 92 -14.98 -9.63 -2.72
C ASP A 92 -13.49 -9.93 -2.83
N LYS A 93 -13.06 -10.83 -3.72
CA LYS A 93 -11.64 -11.18 -3.85
C LYS A 93 -10.90 -10.11 -4.66
N ASP A 94 -9.87 -9.50 -4.05
CA ASP A 94 -9.07 -8.48 -4.73
C ASP A 94 -8.04 -9.13 -5.68
N GLU A 95 -8.34 -9.19 -6.97
CA GLU A 95 -7.44 -9.77 -7.98
C GLU A 95 -6.51 -8.74 -8.63
N TRP A 96 -5.32 -8.55 -8.06
CA TRP A 96 -4.34 -7.58 -8.57
C TRP A 96 -3.63 -8.04 -9.86
N ARG A 97 -3.22 -9.31 -9.93
CA ARG A 97 -2.58 -9.97 -11.09
C ARG A 97 -1.59 -9.06 -11.88
N PRO A 98 -0.49 -8.60 -11.25
CA PRO A 98 0.43 -7.61 -11.85
C PRO A 98 1.12 -8.11 -13.12
N LEU A 99 1.33 -9.43 -13.26
CA LEU A 99 2.06 -10.04 -14.37
C LEU A 99 1.21 -10.30 -15.64
N LEU A 100 -0.04 -9.83 -15.70
CA LEU A 100 -0.89 -10.03 -16.89
C LEU A 100 -0.48 -9.17 -18.08
N GLY A 101 0.16 -8.03 -17.86
CA GLY A 101 0.61 -7.15 -18.93
C GLY A 101 1.41 -5.96 -18.40
N PRO A 102 2.24 -5.34 -19.24
CA PRO A 102 3.16 -4.28 -18.83
C PRO A 102 2.41 -3.06 -18.27
N TRP A 103 1.26 -2.70 -18.84
CA TRP A 103 0.46 -1.58 -18.34
C TRP A 103 -0.14 -1.86 -16.95
N ARG A 104 -0.67 -3.07 -16.74
CA ARG A 104 -1.22 -3.48 -15.44
C ARG A 104 -0.14 -3.53 -14.36
N PHE A 105 1.06 -3.96 -14.73
CA PHE A 105 2.22 -3.93 -13.85
C PHE A 105 2.54 -2.49 -13.39
N ILE A 106 2.61 -1.52 -14.31
CA ILE A 106 2.85 -0.11 -13.98
C ILE A 106 1.76 0.44 -13.05
N GLN A 107 0.50 0.08 -13.30
CA GLN A 107 -0.60 0.50 -12.44
C GLN A 107 -0.43 -0.05 -11.00
N VAL A 108 -0.21 -1.35 -10.84
CA VAL A 108 0.01 -1.94 -9.50
C VAL A 108 1.28 -1.38 -8.83
N LEU A 109 2.34 -1.13 -9.59
CA LEU A 109 3.57 -0.51 -9.10
C LEU A 109 3.30 0.92 -8.60
N SER A 110 2.52 1.72 -9.34
CA SER A 110 2.15 3.08 -8.93
C SER A 110 1.41 3.12 -7.59
N LEU A 111 0.52 2.15 -7.34
CA LEU A 111 -0.13 1.99 -6.03
C LEU A 111 0.91 1.75 -4.92
N CYS A 112 1.91 0.91 -5.18
CA CYS A 112 2.97 0.64 -4.20
C CYS A 112 3.78 1.89 -3.89
N VAL A 113 4.18 2.64 -4.92
CA VAL A 113 4.93 3.89 -4.76
C VAL A 113 4.15 4.91 -3.94
N ILE A 114 2.85 5.09 -4.23
CA ILE A 114 2.00 6.02 -3.47
C ILE A 114 1.89 5.57 -2.01
N PHE A 115 1.65 4.27 -1.77
CA PHE A 115 1.56 3.73 -0.41
C PHE A 115 2.86 3.99 0.38
N LEU A 116 4.02 3.66 -0.20
CA LEU A 116 5.32 3.91 0.42
C LEU A 116 5.58 5.40 0.66
N THR A 117 5.11 6.27 -0.24
CA THR A 117 5.25 7.73 -0.09
C THR A 117 4.41 8.24 1.09
N VAL A 118 3.18 7.74 1.26
CA VAL A 118 2.32 8.09 2.41
C VAL A 118 2.96 7.67 3.73
N GLU A 119 3.50 6.45 3.79
CA GLU A 119 4.20 5.95 4.98
C GLU A 119 5.44 6.80 5.27
N LEU A 120 6.27 7.07 4.25
CA LEU A 120 7.48 7.87 4.38
C LEU A 120 7.18 9.32 4.82
N ASN A 121 6.13 9.93 4.26
CA ASN A 121 5.66 11.27 4.64
C ASN A 121 5.33 11.36 6.15
N THR A 122 4.92 10.27 6.80
CA THR A 122 4.71 10.23 8.25
C THR A 122 5.95 10.69 9.02
N PHE A 123 7.10 10.13 8.63
CA PHE A 123 8.38 10.37 9.29
C PHE A 123 8.96 11.73 8.91
N PHE A 124 8.87 12.09 7.63
CA PHE A 124 9.36 13.37 7.15
C PHE A 124 8.56 14.55 7.69
N LEU A 125 7.22 14.48 7.72
CA LEU A 125 6.40 15.54 8.30
C LEU A 125 6.71 15.75 9.77
N LYS A 126 6.85 14.66 10.54
CA LYS A 126 7.24 14.72 11.95
C LYS A 126 8.58 15.45 12.12
N PHE A 127 9.56 15.13 11.28
CA PHE A 127 10.89 15.72 11.33
C PHE A 127 10.89 17.19 10.88
N CYS A 128 10.37 17.49 9.68
CA CYS A 128 10.38 18.83 9.09
C CYS A 128 9.56 19.84 9.91
N LEU A 129 8.47 19.40 10.54
CA LEU A 129 7.61 20.25 11.39
C LEU A 129 8.00 20.22 12.88
N TRP A 130 9.11 19.56 13.24
CA TRP A 130 9.58 19.46 14.63
C TRP A 130 8.51 18.95 15.62
N ILE A 131 7.68 17.98 15.18
CA ILE A 131 6.59 17.45 16.00
C ILE A 131 7.16 16.47 17.04
N PRO A 132 6.94 16.70 18.35
CA PRO A 132 7.45 15.80 19.36
C PRO A 132 6.75 14.43 19.29
N PRO A 133 7.43 13.32 19.64
CA PRO A 133 6.86 11.97 19.53
C PRO A 133 5.57 11.74 20.33
N ARG A 134 5.37 12.50 21.42
CA ARG A 134 4.18 12.40 22.29
C ARG A 134 2.96 13.11 21.73
N ASN A 135 3.09 13.82 20.61
CA ASN A 135 1.99 14.58 20.05
C ASN A 135 0.97 13.64 19.36
N PRO A 136 -0.33 13.72 19.71
CA PRO A 136 -1.36 12.86 19.11
C PRO A 136 -1.61 13.13 17.62
N LEU A 137 -1.10 14.22 17.04
CA LEU A 137 -1.28 14.55 15.62
C LEU A 137 -0.85 13.41 14.68
N ILE A 138 0.24 12.71 15.00
CA ILE A 138 0.71 11.57 14.20
C ILE A 138 -0.33 10.45 14.26
N VAL A 139 -0.89 10.18 15.45
CA VAL A 139 -1.93 9.16 15.64
C VAL A 139 -3.20 9.53 14.88
N TYR A 140 -3.65 10.79 14.97
CA TYR A 140 -4.82 11.26 14.22
C TYR A 140 -4.63 11.12 12.71
N ARG A 141 -3.43 11.44 12.21
CA ARG A 141 -3.09 11.24 10.79
C ARG A 141 -3.13 9.77 10.39
N LEU A 142 -2.56 8.87 11.21
CA LEU A 142 -2.58 7.42 10.94
C LEU A 142 -4.01 6.87 10.93
N VAL A 143 -4.84 7.28 11.88
CA VAL A 143 -6.27 6.91 11.93
C VAL A 143 -7.01 7.43 10.69
N PHE A 144 -6.76 8.68 10.30
CA PHE A 144 -7.35 9.26 9.11
C PHE A 144 -6.96 8.49 7.84
N TRP A 145 -5.67 8.21 7.65
CA TRP A 145 -5.17 7.41 6.53
C TRP A 145 -5.75 5.99 6.54
N TRP A 146 -5.87 5.37 7.72
CA TRP A 146 -6.48 4.05 7.86
C TRP A 146 -7.95 4.03 7.42
N LEU A 147 -8.73 5.06 7.77
CA LEU A 147 -10.14 5.19 7.37
C LEU A 147 -10.31 5.37 5.85
N ILE A 148 -9.48 6.20 5.21
CA ILE A 148 -9.58 6.45 3.77
C ILE A 148 -8.92 5.35 2.91
N ALA A 149 -7.93 4.63 3.45
CA ALA A 149 -7.21 3.61 2.68
C ALA A 149 -8.13 2.46 2.23
N LEU A 150 -9.11 2.07 3.07
CA LEU A 150 -10.05 1.00 2.74
C LEU A 150 -10.91 1.29 1.50
N PRO A 151 -11.67 2.41 1.43
CA PRO A 151 -12.41 2.77 0.23
C PRO A 151 -11.49 3.07 -0.96
N THR A 152 -10.36 3.76 -0.76
CA THR A 152 -9.40 4.07 -1.84
C THR A 152 -8.88 2.81 -2.53
N ILE A 153 -8.39 1.82 -1.78
CA ILE A 153 -7.87 0.58 -2.36
C ILE A 153 -8.97 -0.18 -3.12
N ARG A 154 -10.21 -0.15 -2.63
CA ARG A 154 -11.36 -0.79 -3.28
C ARG A 154 -11.73 -0.10 -4.59
N GLU A 155 -11.85 1.22 -4.59
CA GLU A 155 -12.09 2.01 -5.80
C GLU A 155 -10.99 1.78 -6.84
N TYR A 156 -9.72 1.78 -6.41
CA TYR A 156 -8.60 1.56 -7.30
C TYR A 156 -8.60 0.14 -7.89
N ASN A 157 -8.84 -0.89 -7.07
CA ASN A 157 -8.94 -2.26 -7.57
C ASN A 157 -10.12 -2.42 -8.55
N SER A 158 -11.29 -1.85 -8.25
CA SER A 158 -12.44 -1.85 -9.15
C SER A 158 -12.10 -1.19 -10.50
N TYR A 159 -11.40 -0.05 -10.47
CA TYR A 159 -10.89 0.62 -11.68
C TYR A 159 -9.95 -0.25 -12.51
N LEU A 160 -9.08 -1.05 -11.88
CA LEU A 160 -8.19 -1.99 -12.57
C LEU A 160 -8.93 -3.18 -13.18
N GLN A 161 -10.01 -3.62 -12.56
CA GLN A 161 -10.80 -4.76 -13.01
C GLN A 161 -11.83 -4.41 -14.09
N ASP A 162 -12.35 -3.18 -14.09
CA ASP A 162 -13.33 -2.74 -15.08
C ASP A 162 -12.71 -2.77 -16.49
N ARG A 163 -13.42 -3.36 -17.45
CA ARG A 163 -13.00 -3.45 -18.86
C ARG A 163 -13.64 -2.37 -19.74
N LYS A 164 -14.48 -1.51 -19.18
CA LYS A 164 -15.14 -0.44 -19.94
C LYS A 164 -14.13 0.56 -20.55
N PRO A 165 -14.42 1.11 -21.74
CA PRO A 165 -13.52 2.05 -22.43
C PRO A 165 -13.43 3.42 -21.75
N ALA A 166 -14.51 3.91 -21.13
CA ALA A 166 -14.51 5.15 -20.36
C ALA A 166 -14.42 4.84 -18.86
N LYS A 167 -13.20 4.85 -18.32
CA LYS A 167 -12.95 4.57 -16.90
C LYS A 167 -12.72 5.88 -16.15
N LYS A 168 -13.33 6.01 -14.97
CA LYS A 168 -13.06 7.11 -14.05
C LYS A 168 -12.45 6.53 -12.77
N VAL A 169 -11.38 7.14 -12.31
CA VAL A 169 -10.82 6.85 -10.99
C VAL A 169 -11.75 7.44 -9.94
N GLY A 170 -12.04 6.67 -8.89
CA GLY A 170 -12.97 7.06 -7.83
C GLY A 170 -12.52 8.29 -7.03
N ALA A 171 -13.45 8.90 -6.30
CA ALA A 171 -13.21 10.15 -5.59
C ALA A 171 -12.22 9.99 -4.43
N PHE A 172 -12.27 8.86 -3.70
CA PHE A 172 -11.34 8.61 -2.60
C PHE A 172 -9.92 8.41 -3.10
N CYS A 173 -9.74 7.80 -4.27
CA CYS A 173 -8.44 7.72 -4.94
C CYS A 173 -7.87 9.11 -5.24
N TRP A 174 -8.65 10.00 -5.87
CA TRP A 174 -8.20 11.36 -6.15
C TRP A 174 -7.89 12.16 -4.89
N LEU A 175 -8.75 12.04 -3.87
CA LEU A 175 -8.54 12.67 -2.57
C LEU A 175 -7.23 12.17 -1.93
N SER A 176 -6.99 10.86 -1.91
CA SER A 176 -5.78 10.27 -1.33
C SER A 176 -4.52 10.74 -2.06
N VAL A 177 -4.56 10.80 -3.40
CA VAL A 177 -3.45 11.33 -4.20
C VAL A 177 -3.21 12.80 -3.89
N ALA A 178 -4.26 13.62 -3.82
CA ALA A 178 -4.14 15.04 -3.49
C ALA A 178 -3.52 15.25 -2.10
N ILE A 179 -3.95 14.50 -1.08
CA ILE A 179 -3.39 14.56 0.27
C ILE A 179 -1.92 14.14 0.26
N CYS A 180 -1.58 13.03 -0.41
CA CYS A 180 -0.19 12.57 -0.54
C CYS A 180 0.71 13.63 -1.19
N ILE A 181 0.22 14.31 -2.24
CA ILE A 181 0.95 15.39 -2.92
C ILE A 181 1.14 16.59 -1.99
N VAL A 182 0.09 17.02 -1.30
CA VAL A 182 0.18 18.16 -0.37
C VAL A 182 1.16 17.86 0.76
N GLU A 183 1.11 16.68 1.35
CA GLU A 183 2.06 16.25 2.39
C GLU A 183 3.50 16.26 1.86
N LEU A 184 3.73 15.72 0.66
CA LEU A 184 5.05 15.73 0.03
C LEU A 184 5.57 17.15 -0.21
N LEU A 185 4.71 18.05 -0.69
CA LEU A 185 5.06 19.46 -0.91
C LEU A 185 5.41 20.18 0.39
N ILE A 186 4.71 19.88 1.48
CA ILE A 186 5.05 20.38 2.82
C ILE A 186 6.44 19.87 3.23
N CYS A 187 6.71 18.57 3.07
CA CYS A 187 8.03 18.00 3.36
C CYS A 187 9.15 18.68 2.56
N ILE A 188 8.95 18.91 1.27
CA ILE A 188 9.95 19.58 0.42
C ILE A 188 10.15 21.04 0.84
N LYS A 189 9.05 21.77 1.05
CA LYS A 189 9.10 23.19 1.38
C LYS A 189 9.77 23.45 2.74
N PHE A 190 9.37 22.70 3.76
CA PHE A 190 9.88 22.87 5.13
C PHE A 190 11.16 22.07 5.40
N GLY A 191 11.47 21.07 4.58
CA GLY A 191 12.72 20.31 4.67
C GLY A 191 13.93 21.01 4.06
N HIS A 192 13.74 22.14 3.36
CA HIS A 192 14.84 22.86 2.72
C HIS A 192 15.87 23.34 3.76
N GLY A 193 17.13 22.95 3.58
CA GLY A 193 18.23 23.28 4.51
C GLY A 193 18.27 22.43 5.79
N SER A 194 17.33 21.51 6.00
CA SER A 194 17.31 20.62 7.18
C SER A 194 18.17 19.37 7.01
N PHE A 195 18.59 19.04 5.79
CA PHE A 195 19.36 17.84 5.45
C PHE A 195 20.76 18.22 4.96
N PRO A 196 21.78 18.21 5.82
CA PRO A 196 23.14 18.64 5.46
C PRO A 196 23.88 17.60 4.62
N ASN A 197 23.53 16.33 4.75
CA ASN A 197 24.19 15.23 4.03
C ASN A 197 23.54 15.04 2.65
N PRO A 198 24.30 15.11 1.55
CA PRO A 198 23.77 14.79 0.23
C PRO A 198 23.45 13.29 0.12
N MET A 199 22.61 12.94 -0.85
CA MET A 199 22.28 11.56 -1.16
C MET A 199 23.57 10.76 -1.46
N PRO A 200 23.86 9.66 -0.74
CA PRO A 200 25.04 8.85 -0.98
C PRO A 200 25.07 8.32 -2.42
N LYS A 201 26.25 8.36 -3.06
CA LYS A 201 26.40 7.95 -4.47
C LYS A 201 25.92 6.52 -4.73
N TRP A 202 26.14 5.60 -3.78
CA TRP A 202 25.71 4.21 -3.92
C TRP A 202 24.18 4.09 -3.99
N VAL A 203 23.43 4.92 -3.26
CA VAL A 203 21.95 4.97 -3.30
C VAL A 203 21.49 5.46 -4.67
N VAL A 204 22.12 6.54 -5.17
CA VAL A 204 21.81 7.09 -6.50
C VAL A 204 22.05 6.05 -7.59
N ILE A 205 23.20 5.36 -7.54
CA ILE A 205 23.54 4.30 -8.50
C ILE A 205 22.53 3.16 -8.41
N LEU A 206 22.21 2.69 -7.20
CA LEU A 206 21.25 1.61 -6.98
C LEU A 206 19.89 1.92 -7.62
N TRP A 207 19.30 3.08 -7.30
CA TRP A 207 18.00 3.46 -7.85
C TRP A 207 18.05 3.76 -9.35
N SER A 208 19.16 4.28 -9.86
CA SER A 208 19.37 4.46 -11.30
C SER A 208 19.40 3.12 -12.04
N CYS A 209 20.13 2.14 -11.51
CA CYS A 209 20.19 0.78 -12.05
C CYS A 209 18.82 0.09 -12.00
N VAL A 210 18.09 0.21 -10.88
CA VAL A 210 16.73 -0.33 -10.75
C VAL A 210 15.79 0.32 -11.76
N GLY A 211 15.82 1.64 -11.91
CA GLY A 211 14.99 2.37 -12.87
C GLY A 211 15.26 1.97 -14.32
N ILE A 212 16.54 1.91 -14.72
CA ILE A 212 16.93 1.49 -16.07
C ILE A 212 16.55 0.02 -16.31
N GLY A 213 16.84 -0.87 -15.36
CA GLY A 213 16.48 -2.28 -15.44
C GLY A 213 14.97 -2.48 -15.60
N LEU A 214 14.17 -1.74 -14.84
CA LEU A 214 12.72 -1.76 -14.93
C LEU A 214 12.24 -1.31 -16.32
N LEU A 215 12.74 -0.19 -16.82
CA LEU A 215 12.39 0.32 -18.15
C LEU A 215 12.76 -0.67 -19.27
N MET A 216 13.96 -1.25 -19.21
CA MET A 216 14.41 -2.26 -20.17
C MET A 216 13.54 -3.52 -20.13
N SER A 217 13.18 -4.00 -18.93
CA SER A 217 12.31 -5.17 -18.77
C SER A 217 10.90 -4.92 -19.30
N LEU A 218 10.33 -3.73 -19.06
CA LEU A 218 9.02 -3.33 -19.56
C LEU A 218 9.02 -3.16 -21.08
N ALA A 219 10.08 -2.58 -21.64
CA ALA A 219 10.25 -2.45 -23.08
C ALA A 219 10.37 -3.83 -23.74
N ALA A 220 11.22 -4.72 -23.21
CA ALA A 220 11.39 -6.09 -23.70
C ALA A 220 10.08 -6.88 -23.64
N TRP A 221 9.33 -6.77 -22.53
CA TRP A 221 8.04 -7.44 -22.39
C TRP A 221 6.98 -6.88 -23.35
N SER A 222 6.91 -5.56 -23.50
CA SER A 222 6.00 -4.92 -24.47
C SER A 222 6.30 -5.36 -25.91
N LEU A 223 7.59 -5.39 -26.28
CA LEU A 223 8.04 -5.87 -27.59
C LEU A 223 7.72 -7.36 -27.80
N HIS A 224 7.96 -8.20 -26.78
CA HIS A 224 7.61 -9.61 -26.83
C HIS A 224 6.12 -9.83 -27.07
N LEU A 225 5.27 -9.10 -26.32
CA LEU A 225 3.82 -9.17 -26.46
C LEU A 225 3.37 -8.73 -27.86
N HIS A 226 3.92 -7.63 -28.36
CA HIS A 226 3.62 -7.12 -29.70
C HIS A 226 4.02 -8.13 -30.80
N ARG A 227 5.20 -8.76 -30.69
CA ARG A 227 5.65 -9.82 -31.61
C ARG A 227 4.74 -11.05 -31.58
N THR A 228 4.31 -11.50 -30.40
CA THR A 228 3.39 -12.65 -30.28
C THR A 228 2.00 -12.36 -30.83
N MET A 229 1.50 -11.13 -30.71
CA MET A 229 0.22 -10.74 -31.29
C MET A 229 0.29 -10.69 -32.82
N ARG A 230 1.38 -10.16 -33.38
CA ARG A 230 1.60 -10.12 -34.84
C ARG A 230 1.64 -11.52 -35.45
N ARG A 231 2.39 -12.46 -34.85
CA ARG A 231 2.44 -13.87 -35.29
C ARG A 231 1.11 -14.64 -35.20
N LYS A 232 0.11 -14.13 -34.48
CA LYS A 232 -1.24 -14.72 -34.43
C LYS A 232 -2.19 -14.18 -35.50
N HIS A 233 -1.80 -13.10 -36.17
CA HIS A 233 -2.57 -12.48 -37.25
C HIS A 233 -2.04 -12.83 -38.65
N ASP A 234 -0.82 -13.38 -38.72
CA ASP A 234 -0.23 -14.00 -39.92
C ASP A 234 -0.56 -15.51 -39.93
#